data_AF-A0A840Q2D2-F1
#
_entry.id   AF-A0A840Q2D2-F1
#
_cell.length_a   1.000
_cell.length_b   1.000
_cell.length_c   1.000
_cell.angle_alpha   90.00
_cell.angle_beta   90.00
_cell.angle_gamma   90.00
#
_symmetry.space_group_name_H-M   'P 1'
#
loop_
_entity.id
_entity.type
_entity.pdbx_description
1 polymer ?
#
loop_
_entity_poly.entity_id
_entity_poly.type
_entity_poly.pdbx_seq_one_letter_code
_entity_poly.pdbx_strand_id
1 'polypeptide(L)'
;MGGIWEHVLVALIAGACGAGMMLAARSTRRRPTVPVAAPSATPVRSYPSEFPDQWLHEAQRCEQAVYRAARAVDAVSSTQARHQLQTVVRRMDAELPNVRALSELGRGLAGSEPSDDAVVRRVRSQLGDAATRFGMVTDHVLEAVVELVAEPDLSRVNEQVTVLREQFPLLRPMSAVVGTVPDSAPTRSLLPAA
;
A
#
# COMPACT_ATOMS: atom_id res chain seq x y z
N MET A 1 15.93 38.31 -4.79
CA MET A 1 14.63 38.04 -5.44
C MET A 1 14.49 36.52 -5.58
N GLY A 2 13.88 35.83 -4.61
CA GLY A 2 13.82 34.36 -4.61
C GLY A 2 12.68 33.72 -3.80
N GLY A 3 12.13 34.41 -2.79
CA GLY A 3 11.10 33.82 -1.92
C GLY A 3 9.65 33.94 -2.41
N ILE A 4 9.38 34.64 -3.51
CA ILE A 4 7.99 34.86 -3.97
C ILE A 4 7.47 33.65 -4.76
N TRP A 5 8.36 32.93 -5.46
CA TRP A 5 7.99 31.78 -6.29
C TRP A 5 7.57 30.56 -5.45
N GLU A 6 8.18 30.38 -4.28
CA GLU A 6 7.89 29.25 -3.39
C GLU A 6 6.51 29.39 -2.72
N HIS A 7 6.09 30.61 -2.37
CA HIS A 7 4.77 30.85 -1.78
C HIS A 7 3.63 30.74 -2.81
N VAL A 8 3.87 31.07 -4.08
CA VAL A 8 2.90 30.87 -5.16
C VAL A 8 2.66 29.38 -5.41
N LEU A 9 3.70 28.54 -5.29
CA LEU A 9 3.61 27.10 -5.52
C LEU A 9 2.82 26.38 -4.40
N VAL A 10 2.98 26.82 -3.15
CA VAL A 10 2.22 26.30 -2.00
C VAL A 10 0.75 26.76 -2.04
N ALA A 11 0.48 27.99 -2.49
CA ALA A 11 -0.89 28.48 -2.65
C ALA A 11 -1.65 27.79 -3.81
N LEU A 12 -0.95 27.38 -4.88
CA LEU A 12 -1.55 26.69 -6.02
C LEU A 12 -1.96 25.24 -5.69
N ILE A 13 -1.20 24.55 -4.84
CA ILE A 13 -1.51 23.17 -4.42
C ILE A 13 -2.65 23.14 -3.39
N ALA A 14 -2.78 24.18 -2.56
CA ALA A 14 -3.89 24.32 -1.61
C ALA A 14 -5.21 24.80 -2.25
N GLY A 15 -5.19 25.33 -3.47
CA GLY A 15 -6.32 26.02 -4.11
C GLY A 15 -7.20 25.19 -5.07
N ALA A 16 -6.91 23.92 -5.33
CA ALA A 16 -7.57 23.15 -6.41
C ALA A 16 -8.37 21.91 -5.95
N CYS A 17 -8.83 21.86 -4.69
CA CYS A 17 -9.65 20.75 -4.16
C CYS A 17 -11.07 21.17 -3.71
N GLY A 18 -11.61 22.27 -4.25
CA GLY A 18 -12.85 22.86 -3.76
C GLY A 18 -13.81 23.36 -4.84
N ALA A 19 -14.18 22.54 -5.82
CA ALA A 19 -15.36 22.80 -6.67
C ALA A 19 -15.83 21.50 -7.35
N GLY A 20 -16.90 20.89 -6.85
CA GLY A 20 -17.50 19.74 -7.52
C GLY A 20 -18.55 18.95 -6.73
N MET A 21 -18.75 19.20 -5.43
CA MET A 21 -19.85 18.64 -4.66
C MET A 21 -20.88 19.72 -4.35
N MET A 22 -21.82 19.95 -5.27
CA MET A 22 -23.19 20.45 -5.01
C MET A 22 -23.81 20.94 -6.33
N LEU A 23 -24.41 20.01 -7.09
CA LEU A 23 -25.48 20.36 -8.03
C LEU A 23 -26.44 19.17 -8.15
N ALA A 24 -27.43 19.22 -7.25
CA ALA A 24 -28.83 18.83 -7.44
C ALA A 24 -29.09 17.39 -7.93
N ALA A 25 -29.56 16.42 -7.14
CA ALA A 25 -30.60 16.51 -6.11
C ALA A 25 -31.80 17.40 -6.49
N ARG A 26 -32.27 17.39 -7.75
CA ARG A 26 -33.54 18.06 -8.12
C ARG A 26 -34.20 17.64 -9.44
N SER A 27 -34.39 16.35 -9.70
CA SER A 27 -35.25 15.91 -10.83
C SER A 27 -36.19 14.75 -10.50
N THR A 28 -36.53 14.55 -9.22
CA THR A 28 -37.69 13.77 -8.82
C THR A 28 -38.92 14.68 -8.71
N ARG A 29 -39.67 14.82 -9.82
CA ARG A 29 -41.15 14.95 -9.79
C ARG A 29 -41.77 14.98 -11.19
N ARG A 30 -42.57 13.93 -11.45
CA ARG A 30 -43.84 13.88 -12.23
C ARG A 30 -43.75 14.13 -13.75
N ARG A 31 -44.42 13.43 -14.67
CA ARG A 31 -45.30 12.24 -14.79
C ARG A 31 -45.64 12.15 -16.33
N PRO A 32 -46.60 11.32 -16.80
CA PRO A 32 -46.54 9.99 -17.42
C PRO A 32 -46.56 9.99 -18.99
N THR A 33 -46.94 8.83 -19.60
CA THR A 33 -47.26 8.51 -21.03
C THR A 33 -46.05 8.13 -21.91
N VAL A 34 -45.92 6.99 -22.62
CA VAL A 34 -46.78 5.98 -23.30
C VAL A 34 -46.00 4.64 -23.36
N PRO A 35 -46.61 3.44 -23.40
CA PRO A 35 -45.87 2.18 -23.44
C PRO A 35 -45.35 1.87 -24.85
N VAL A 36 -44.02 1.80 -25.00
CA VAL A 36 -43.40 1.12 -26.14
C VAL A 36 -42.86 -0.20 -25.62
N ALA A 37 -43.41 -1.28 -26.17
CA ALA A 37 -42.96 -2.64 -25.90
C ALA A 37 -41.47 -2.77 -26.23
N ALA A 38 -40.65 -3.00 -25.20
CA ALA A 38 -39.25 -3.36 -25.34
C ALA A 38 -39.08 -4.83 -24.88
N PRO A 39 -38.26 -5.62 -25.60
CA PRO A 39 -38.05 -7.03 -25.29
C PRO A 39 -37.46 -7.17 -23.88
N SER A 40 -37.97 -8.13 -23.13
CA SER A 40 -37.58 -8.42 -21.75
C SER A 40 -36.05 -8.61 -21.66
N ALA A 41 -35.36 -7.60 -21.13
CA ALA A 41 -34.00 -7.75 -20.67
C ALA A 41 -34.02 -8.74 -19.50
N THR A 42 -33.56 -9.96 -19.75
CA THR A 42 -33.20 -10.91 -18.70
C THR A 42 -32.31 -10.17 -17.69
N PRO A 43 -32.67 -10.14 -16.39
CA PRO A 43 -31.79 -9.57 -15.39
C PRO A 43 -30.54 -10.45 -15.35
N VAL A 44 -29.41 -9.89 -15.79
CA VAL A 44 -28.10 -10.46 -15.52
C VAL A 44 -27.97 -10.50 -14.01
N ARG A 45 -28.17 -11.69 -13.42
CA ARG A 45 -27.85 -11.94 -12.02
C ARG A 45 -26.36 -11.72 -11.88
N SER A 46 -25.97 -10.56 -11.36
CA SER A 46 -24.67 -10.37 -10.74
C SER A 46 -24.66 -11.27 -9.51
N TYR A 47 -24.13 -12.49 -9.66
CA TYR A 47 -23.83 -13.33 -8.52
C TYR A 47 -22.82 -12.56 -7.66
N PRO A 48 -23.06 -12.37 -6.35
CA PRO A 48 -22.02 -11.91 -5.45
C PRO A 48 -20.85 -12.87 -5.60
N SER A 49 -19.67 -12.36 -5.91
CA SER A 49 -18.46 -13.17 -5.80
C SER A 49 -18.35 -13.59 -4.33
N GLU A 50 -18.66 -14.86 -4.03
CA GLU A 50 -18.62 -15.42 -2.67
C GLU A 50 -17.20 -15.48 -2.09
N PHE A 51 -16.18 -15.26 -2.92
CA PHE A 51 -14.79 -15.27 -2.50
C PHE A 51 -14.31 -13.87 -2.10
N PRO A 52 -13.69 -13.73 -0.90
CA PRO A 52 -13.03 -12.49 -0.49
C PRO A 52 -12.05 -12.03 -1.56
N ASP A 53 -12.04 -10.72 -1.84
CA ASP A 53 -11.06 -10.12 -2.73
C ASP A 53 -9.66 -10.28 -2.12
N GLN A 54 -8.92 -11.29 -2.59
CA GLN A 54 -7.59 -11.65 -2.10
C GLN A 54 -6.60 -10.48 -2.19
N TRP A 55 -6.79 -9.55 -3.15
CA TRP A 55 -5.94 -8.37 -3.31
C TRP A 55 -6.14 -7.40 -2.16
N LEU A 56 -7.42 -7.17 -1.83
CA LEU A 56 -7.80 -6.34 -0.69
C LEU A 56 -7.35 -6.98 0.63
N HIS A 57 -7.44 -8.32 0.74
CA HIS A 57 -7.02 -9.03 1.94
C HIS A 57 -5.55 -8.78 2.30
N GLU A 58 -4.63 -8.91 1.35
CA GLU A 58 -3.20 -8.68 1.64
C GLU A 58 -2.89 -7.21 1.93
N ALA A 59 -3.56 -6.27 1.24
CA ALA A 59 -3.43 -4.85 1.55
C ALA A 59 -3.92 -4.53 2.98
N GLN A 60 -5.05 -5.09 3.38
CA GLN A 60 -5.59 -4.96 4.74
C GLN A 60 -4.65 -5.56 5.79
N ARG A 61 -3.96 -6.67 5.49
CA ARG A 61 -2.96 -7.25 6.39
C ARG A 61 -1.80 -6.27 6.65
N CYS A 62 -1.30 -5.59 5.61
CA CYS A 62 -0.29 -4.54 5.77
C CYS A 62 -0.81 -3.39 6.65
N GLU A 63 -2.01 -2.88 6.38
CA GLU A 63 -2.62 -1.79 7.16
C GLU A 63 -2.80 -2.17 8.64
N GLN A 64 -3.26 -3.40 8.89
CA GLN A 64 -3.45 -3.88 10.26
C GLN A 64 -2.11 -4.05 10.99
N ALA A 65 -1.04 -4.45 10.29
CA ALA A 65 0.30 -4.52 10.86
C ALA A 65 0.79 -3.13 11.32
N VAL A 66 0.63 -2.10 10.47
CA VAL A 66 0.97 -0.71 10.83
C VAL A 66 0.14 -0.21 12.01
N TYR A 67 -1.17 -0.48 11.99
CA TYR A 67 -2.06 -0.08 13.09
C TYR A 67 -1.64 -0.70 14.43
N ARG A 68 -1.30 -2.00 14.44
CA ARG A 68 -0.83 -2.69 15.66
C ARG A 68 0.48 -2.09 16.17
N ALA A 69 1.44 -1.85 15.29
CA ALA A 69 2.71 -1.22 15.65
C ALA A 69 2.49 0.19 16.24
N ALA A 70 1.65 1.01 15.60
CA ALA A 70 1.32 2.35 16.10
C ALA A 70 0.70 2.30 17.51
N ARG A 71 -0.28 1.42 17.73
CA ARG A 71 -0.94 1.25 19.03
C ARG A 71 0.02 0.79 20.13
N ALA A 72 0.97 -0.08 19.80
CA ALA A 72 1.99 -0.52 20.74
C ALA A 72 2.94 0.62 21.11
N VAL A 73 3.41 1.38 20.12
CA VAL A 73 4.29 2.53 20.35
C VAL A 73 3.60 3.61 21.18
N ASP A 74 2.31 3.89 20.95
CA ASP A 74 1.54 4.85 21.74
C ASP A 74 1.45 4.48 23.23
N ALA A 75 1.53 3.19 23.56
CA ALA A 75 1.49 2.71 24.93
C ALA A 75 2.83 2.87 25.69
N VAL A 76 3.94 3.14 24.99
CA VAL A 76 5.25 3.38 25.61
C VAL A 76 5.18 4.65 26.45
N SER A 77 5.61 4.61 27.72
CA SER A 77 5.57 5.75 28.64
C SER A 77 6.66 6.80 28.35
N SER A 78 7.87 6.37 28.00
CA SER A 78 8.99 7.24 27.64
C SER A 78 8.74 7.98 26.33
N THR A 79 8.66 9.31 26.40
CA THR A 79 8.46 10.17 25.22
C THR A 79 9.59 10.05 24.21
N GLN A 80 10.83 9.88 24.66
CA GLN A 80 11.98 9.74 23.75
C GLN A 80 11.94 8.41 23.00
N ALA A 81 11.73 7.29 23.71
CA ALA A 81 11.62 5.98 23.08
C ALA A 81 10.41 5.90 22.13
N ARG A 82 9.27 6.46 22.56
CA ARG A 82 8.08 6.59 21.73
C ARG A 82 8.39 7.33 20.44
N HIS A 83 9.04 8.49 20.51
CA HIS A 83 9.39 9.28 19.32
C HIS A 83 10.29 8.51 18.37
N GLN A 84 11.30 7.79 18.88
CA GLN A 84 12.19 6.97 18.06
C GLN A 84 11.45 5.85 17.34
N LEU A 85 10.65 5.04 18.04
CA LEU A 85 9.86 3.97 17.44
C LEU A 85 8.79 4.51 16.47
N GLN A 86 8.22 5.67 16.76
CA GLN A 86 7.24 6.30 15.89
C GLN A 86 7.85 6.71 14.54
N THR A 87 9.16 6.92 14.44
CA THR A 87 9.82 7.12 13.13
C THR A 87 9.73 5.89 12.24
N VAL A 88 9.81 4.67 12.81
CA VAL A 88 9.66 3.40 12.09
C VAL A 88 8.21 3.26 11.61
N VAL A 89 7.26 3.43 12.52
CA VAL A 89 5.81 3.35 12.21
C VAL A 89 5.43 4.32 11.10
N ARG A 90 5.92 5.57 11.13
CA ARG A 90 5.68 6.56 10.06
C ARG A 90 6.24 6.12 8.72
N ARG A 91 7.39 5.43 8.70
CA ARG A 91 7.94 4.86 7.46
C ARG A 91 7.09 3.71 6.95
N MET A 92 6.57 2.85 7.83
CA MET A 92 5.63 1.78 7.43
C MET A 92 4.35 2.37 6.83
N ASP A 93 3.78 3.40 7.48
CA ASP A 93 2.58 4.08 7.01
C ASP A 93 2.77 4.74 5.63
N ALA A 94 3.95 5.33 5.40
CA ALA A 94 4.31 5.92 4.11
C ALA A 94 4.37 4.91 2.94
N GLU A 95 4.52 3.61 3.23
CA GLU A 95 4.51 2.55 2.21
C GLU A 95 3.09 2.04 1.89
N LEU A 96 2.09 2.30 2.74
CA LEU A 96 0.72 1.81 2.53
C LEU A 96 0.06 2.30 1.22
N PRO A 97 0.25 3.56 0.76
CA PRO A 97 -0.25 3.97 -0.54
C PRO A 97 0.29 3.11 -1.70
N ASN A 98 1.56 2.69 -1.64
CA ASN A 98 2.15 1.81 -2.65
C ASN A 98 1.54 0.40 -2.59
N VAL A 99 1.27 -0.13 -1.38
CA VAL A 99 0.57 -1.40 -1.21
C VAL A 99 -0.83 -1.34 -1.83
N ARG A 100 -1.59 -0.27 -1.57
CA ARG A 100 -2.93 -0.06 -2.13
C ARG A 100 -2.89 0.01 -3.66
N ALA A 101 -1.99 0.81 -4.22
CA ALA A 101 -1.80 0.91 -5.66
C ALA A 101 -1.47 -0.46 -6.31
N LEU A 102 -0.62 -1.26 -5.66
CA LEU A 102 -0.28 -2.61 -6.13
C LEU A 102 -1.49 -3.56 -6.07
N SER A 103 -2.31 -3.46 -5.02
CA SER A 103 -3.54 -4.26 -4.90
C SER A 103 -4.59 -3.89 -5.96
N GLU A 104 -4.77 -2.60 -6.24
CA GLU A 104 -5.67 -2.10 -7.28
C GLU A 104 -5.20 -2.52 -8.66
N LEU A 105 -3.89 -2.45 -8.92
CA LEU A 105 -3.27 -2.96 -10.15
C LEU A 105 -3.52 -4.46 -10.31
N GLY A 106 -3.27 -5.26 -9.27
CA GLY A 106 -3.54 -6.70 -9.30
C GLY A 106 -5.00 -7.04 -9.59
N ARG A 107 -5.92 -6.28 -9.00
CA ARG A 107 -7.36 -6.41 -9.25
C ARG A 107 -7.74 -6.03 -10.67
N GLY A 108 -7.18 -4.94 -11.20
CA GLY A 108 -7.40 -4.50 -12.59
C GLY A 108 -6.89 -5.51 -13.61
N LEU A 109 -5.70 -6.08 -13.38
CA LEU A 109 -5.11 -7.10 -14.24
C LEU A 109 -5.93 -8.40 -14.25
N ALA A 110 -6.40 -8.85 -13.08
CA ALA A 110 -7.21 -10.06 -12.98
C ALA A 110 -8.62 -9.93 -13.60
N GLY A 111 -9.14 -8.70 -13.75
CA GLY A 111 -10.42 -8.42 -14.39
C GLY A 111 -10.33 -8.07 -15.88
N SER A 112 -9.13 -8.04 -16.46
CA SER A 112 -8.90 -7.66 -17.85
C SER A 112 -8.74 -8.91 -18.74
N GLU A 113 -9.37 -8.90 -19.91
CA GLU A 113 -9.22 -9.95 -20.94
C GLU A 113 -8.49 -9.38 -22.17
N PRO A 114 -7.40 -10.02 -22.66
CA PRO A 114 -6.77 -11.21 -22.11
C PRO A 114 -5.93 -10.91 -20.85
N SER A 115 -6.03 -11.77 -19.83
CA SER A 115 -5.20 -11.69 -18.62
C SER A 115 -3.81 -12.28 -18.88
N ASP A 116 -2.75 -11.53 -18.54
CA ASP A 116 -1.40 -12.08 -18.41
C ASP A 116 -1.23 -12.71 -17.02
N ASP A 117 -1.54 -14.00 -16.92
CA ASP A 117 -1.46 -14.77 -15.69
C ASP A 117 -0.07 -14.74 -15.04
N ALA A 118 1.01 -14.58 -15.82
CA ALA A 118 2.36 -14.49 -15.28
C ALA A 118 2.60 -13.16 -14.57
N VAL A 119 2.09 -12.04 -15.12
CA VAL A 119 2.13 -10.73 -14.45
C VAL A 119 1.23 -10.75 -13.20
N VAL A 120 0.00 -11.28 -13.32
CA VAL A 120 -0.93 -11.41 -12.18
C VAL A 120 -0.30 -12.18 -11.02
N ARG A 121 0.35 -13.33 -11.30
CA ARG A 121 1.05 -14.10 -10.25
C ARG A 121 2.20 -13.33 -9.61
N ARG A 122 2.99 -12.59 -10.39
CA ARG A 122 4.11 -11.78 -9.87
C ARG A 122 3.62 -10.67 -8.93
N VAL A 123 2.58 -9.94 -9.33
CA VAL A 123 1.95 -8.91 -8.50
C VAL A 123 1.40 -9.51 -7.20
N ARG A 124 0.72 -10.66 -7.29
CA ARG A 124 0.20 -11.37 -6.11
C ARG A 124 1.32 -11.78 -5.16
N SER A 125 2.40 -12.37 -5.67
CA SER A 125 3.56 -12.77 -4.87
C SER A 125 4.20 -11.57 -4.19
N GLN A 126 4.36 -10.45 -4.90
CA GLN A 126 4.93 -9.24 -4.32
C GLN A 126 4.07 -8.68 -3.17
N LEU A 127 2.74 -8.72 -3.32
CA LEU A 127 1.82 -8.25 -2.29
C LEU A 127 1.86 -9.15 -1.05
N GLY A 128 1.92 -10.47 -1.23
CA GLY A 128 2.09 -11.43 -0.12
C GLY A 128 3.45 -11.30 0.58
N ASP A 129 4.54 -11.08 -0.18
CA ASP A 129 5.87 -10.79 0.37
C ASP A 129 5.84 -9.50 1.22
N ALA A 130 5.14 -8.47 0.74
CA ALA A 130 4.98 -7.22 1.45
C ALA A 130 4.25 -7.43 2.77
N ALA A 131 3.09 -8.10 2.76
CA ALA A 131 2.33 -8.42 3.97
C ALA A 131 3.18 -9.16 5.01
N THR A 132 4.02 -10.09 4.56
CA THR A 132 4.96 -10.81 5.42
C THR A 132 6.00 -9.88 6.05
N ARG A 133 6.60 -8.97 5.26
CA ARG A 133 7.60 -8.00 5.76
C ARG A 133 7.00 -6.97 6.72
N PHE A 134 5.81 -6.46 6.43
CA PHE A 134 5.08 -5.60 7.34
C PHE A 134 4.81 -6.30 8.67
N GLY A 135 4.39 -7.57 8.63
CA GLY A 135 4.22 -8.39 9.83
C GLY A 135 5.51 -8.52 10.64
N MET A 136 6.62 -8.90 10.00
CA MET A 136 7.91 -9.04 10.67
C MET A 136 8.36 -7.73 11.34
N VAL A 137 8.27 -6.59 10.65
CA VAL A 137 8.64 -5.27 11.22
C VAL A 137 7.75 -4.95 12.42
N THR A 138 6.44 -5.20 12.33
CA THR A 138 5.50 -5.02 13.44
C THR A 138 5.87 -5.89 14.64
N ASP A 139 6.23 -7.15 14.43
CA ASP A 139 6.64 -8.07 15.51
C ASP A 139 7.90 -7.57 16.22
N HIS A 140 8.91 -7.08 15.47
CA HIS A 140 10.11 -6.50 16.07
C HIS A 140 9.83 -5.19 16.82
N VAL A 141 8.90 -4.35 16.32
CA VAL A 141 8.47 -3.15 17.06
C VAL A 141 7.78 -3.54 18.36
N LEU A 142 6.93 -4.56 18.34
CA LEU A 142 6.26 -5.08 19.54
C LEU A 142 7.28 -5.64 20.55
N GLU A 143 8.27 -6.40 20.08
CA GLU A 143 9.36 -6.90 20.91
C GLU A 143 10.15 -5.77 21.55
N ALA A 144 10.56 -4.76 20.79
CA ALA A 144 11.25 -3.57 21.33
C ALA A 144 10.42 -2.83 22.40
N VAL A 145 9.09 -2.74 22.20
CA VAL A 145 8.17 -2.16 23.20
C VAL A 145 8.13 -3.00 24.48
N VAL A 146 8.06 -4.34 24.36
CA VAL A 146 8.07 -5.25 25.51
C VAL A 146 9.40 -5.17 26.27
N GLU A 147 10.52 -5.16 25.55
CA GLU A 147 11.86 -5.00 26.15
C GLU A 147 11.96 -3.67 26.90
N LEU A 148 11.50 -2.56 26.31
CA LEU A 148 11.47 -1.25 26.94
C LEU A 148 10.68 -1.19 28.26
N VAL A 149 9.59 -1.95 28.33
CA VAL A 149 8.77 -2.05 29.54
C VAL A 149 9.48 -2.88 30.62
N ALA A 150 10.22 -3.92 30.22
CA ALA A 150 10.99 -4.76 31.12
C ALA A 150 12.26 -4.06 31.63
N GLU A 151 13.01 -3.42 30.74
CA GLU A 151 14.26 -2.72 30.99
C GLU A 151 14.33 -1.43 30.16
N PRO A 152 14.21 -0.25 30.79
CA PRO A 152 14.15 1.03 30.08
C PRO A 152 15.54 1.51 29.65
N ASP A 153 16.20 0.76 28.76
CA ASP A 153 17.46 1.13 28.13
C ASP A 153 17.23 1.80 26.77
N LEU A 154 17.40 3.13 26.73
CA LEU A 154 17.22 3.94 25.53
C LEU A 154 18.33 3.73 24.48
N SER A 155 19.51 3.25 24.88
CA SER A 155 20.62 3.02 23.96
C SER A 155 20.33 1.81 23.06
N ARG A 156 19.89 0.70 23.67
CA ARG A 156 19.45 -0.52 22.98
C ARG A 156 18.29 -0.26 22.01
N VAL A 157 17.33 0.57 22.41
CA VAL A 157 16.20 0.95 21.53
C VAL A 157 16.67 1.72 20.30
N ASN A 158 17.67 2.59 20.46
CA ASN A 158 18.19 3.35 19.33
C ASN A 158 18.90 2.43 18.32
N GLU A 159 19.63 1.42 18.80
CA GLU A 159 20.22 0.39 17.94
C GLU A 159 19.15 -0.41 17.21
N GLN A 160 18.12 -0.88 17.90
CA GLN A 160 16.99 -1.60 17.29
C GLN A 160 16.26 -0.76 16.25
N VAL A 161 15.99 0.52 16.56
CA VAL A 161 15.36 1.45 15.60
C VAL A 161 16.25 1.65 14.38
N THR A 162 17.57 1.69 14.54
CA THR A 162 18.50 1.80 13.42
C THR A 162 18.40 0.58 12.51
N VAL A 163 18.43 -0.64 13.08
CA VAL A 163 18.26 -1.90 12.32
C VAL A 163 16.89 -1.96 11.63
N LEU A 164 15.82 -1.57 12.31
CA LEU A 164 14.47 -1.54 11.73
C LEU A 164 14.36 -0.56 10.56
N ARG A 165 15.07 0.57 10.65
CA ARG A 165 15.08 1.59 9.60
C ARG A 165 15.83 1.13 8.35
N GLU A 166 16.77 0.21 8.47
CA GLU A 166 17.50 -0.39 7.35
C GLU A 166 16.67 -1.41 6.57
N GLN A 167 15.56 -1.90 7.13
CA GLN A 167 14.66 -2.83 6.45
C GLN A 167 13.81 -2.17 5.34
N PHE A 168 13.86 -0.84 5.22
CA PHE A 168 13.10 -0.09 4.21
C PHE A 168 13.88 0.04 2.89
N PRO A 169 13.20 -0.02 1.73
CA PRO A 169 11.75 -0.13 1.54
C PRO A 169 11.22 -1.57 1.71
N LEU A 170 10.02 -1.70 2.30
CA LEU A 170 9.39 -3.01 2.51
C LEU A 170 8.86 -3.62 1.21
N LEU A 171 8.43 -2.75 0.30
CA LEU A 171 8.01 -3.11 -1.05
C LEU A 171 9.20 -3.08 -2.01
N ARG A 172 9.24 -4.06 -2.93
CA ARG A 172 10.11 -3.94 -4.11
C ARG A 172 9.58 -2.82 -5.03
N PRO A 173 10.44 -2.12 -5.78
CA PRO A 173 10.00 -1.14 -6.76
C PRO A 173 9.06 -1.77 -7.80
N MET A 174 7.97 -1.08 -8.17
CA MET A 174 6.99 -1.59 -9.13
C MET A 174 7.61 -1.93 -10.50
N SER A 175 8.67 -1.23 -10.89
CA SER A 175 9.44 -1.51 -12.11
C SER A 175 10.03 -2.93 -12.13
N ALA A 176 10.37 -3.50 -10.97
CA ALA A 176 10.91 -4.85 -10.86
C ALA A 176 9.85 -5.94 -11.06
N VAL A 177 8.55 -5.59 -10.99
CA VAL A 177 7.44 -6.55 -11.06
C VAL A 177 6.77 -6.53 -12.43
N VAL A 178 6.70 -5.35 -13.04
CA VAL A 178 6.19 -5.17 -14.41
C VAL A 178 7.29 -5.42 -15.47
N GLY A 179 8.57 -5.31 -15.09
CA GLY A 179 9.70 -5.59 -15.98
C GLY A 179 9.76 -7.06 -16.43
N THR A 180 10.18 -7.29 -17.67
CA THR A 180 10.62 -8.61 -18.14
C THR A 180 11.83 -9.04 -17.33
N VAL A 181 11.82 -10.28 -16.81
CA VAL A 181 13.04 -10.93 -16.30
C VAL A 181 14.12 -10.76 -17.38
N PRO A 182 15.30 -10.16 -17.10
CA PRO A 182 16.40 -10.23 -18.04
C PRO A 182 16.84 -11.69 -18.08
N ASP A 183 16.32 -12.39 -19.08
CA ASP A 183 16.78 -13.71 -19.44
C ASP A 183 18.26 -13.62 -19.82
N SER A 184 19.06 -14.54 -19.28
CA SER A 184 20.37 -14.92 -19.80
C SER A 184 21.46 -13.83 -19.89
N ALA A 185 22.19 -13.61 -18.79
CA ALA A 185 23.56 -13.14 -18.91
C ALA A 185 24.39 -14.23 -19.61
N PRO A 186 25.10 -13.96 -20.72
CA PRO A 186 25.90 -14.96 -21.40
C PRO A 186 27.05 -15.39 -20.50
N THR A 187 27.13 -16.70 -20.24
CA THR A 187 28.25 -17.37 -19.58
C THR A 187 29.54 -17.00 -20.31
N ARG A 188 30.30 -16.07 -19.74
CA ARG A 188 31.63 -15.71 -20.21
C ARG A 188 32.56 -16.86 -19.83
N SER A 189 32.68 -17.83 -20.74
CA SER A 189 33.67 -18.90 -20.67
C SER A 189 35.07 -18.27 -20.64
N LEU A 190 35.70 -18.27 -19.47
CA LEU A 190 37.13 -18.01 -19.34
C LEU A 190 37.87 -19.25 -19.85
N LEU A 191 38.40 -19.14 -21.07
CA LEU A 191 39.43 -20.05 -21.57
C LEU A 191 40.68 -19.95 -20.67
N PRO A 192 41.35 -21.06 -20.34
CA PRO A 192 42.65 -21.01 -19.72
C PRO A 192 43.69 -20.57 -20.77
N ALA A 193 44.53 -19.60 -20.40
CA ALA A 193 45.67 -19.19 -21.20
C ALA A 193 46.70 -20.33 -21.25
N ALA A 194 47.18 -20.64 -22.45
CA ALA A 194 48.32 -21.52 -22.71
C ALA A 194 49.65 -20.75 -22.55
#